data_AF-A0A962V853-F1
#
_entry.id   AF-A0A962V853-F1
#
_cell.length_a   1.000
_cell.length_b   1.000
_cell.length_c   1.000
_cell.angle_alpha   90.00
_cell.angle_beta   90.00
_cell.angle_gamma   90.00
#
_symmetry.space_group_name_H-M   'P 1'
#
loop_
_entity.id
_entity.type
_entity.pdbx_description
1 polymer ?
#
loop_
_entity_poly.entity_id
_entity_poly.type
_entity_poly.pdbx_seq_one_letter_code
_entity_poly.pdbx_strand_id
1 'polypeptide(L)'
;MSSMTPREIEQELDKHIIGQNSAKRAVAIALRNRWRRQQVAEDLRNEITPKNILMIGPTGVGKTEIARRLARLANAPFIKVEATKFTEVGYVGRDVESIIRDLVDVAVKMTRENAMHKVRFRAEEAAQERVLEVLLPAPRSVGFSNEPPQPDHSSTRKKMRERLLSGDLDEREIEVELQANPIGVEIMAPPGMEEMTQQLQNMFSNLSNNRTKTRKLKIKDALKVLQEEEAAKMINEEEIKLSAVENVEQNGIVFLDELDKVAKRGEYGGPDVSREGVQRDLLPLVEGCTVSTKFGMVRTDHILFIASGAFHLAKPSDLIPELQGRLPIRVELRALSVDDFVRILTEPDASLTEQYTA
;
A
#
# COMPACT_ATOMS: atom_id res chain seq x y z
N MET A 1 -2.38 -1.20 -16.27
CA MET A 1 -0.95 -0.84 -16.14
C MET A 1 -0.64 0.33 -17.05
N SER A 2 0.23 1.25 -16.64
CA SER A 2 0.63 2.39 -17.46
C SER A 2 1.33 1.90 -18.74
N SER A 3 0.85 2.37 -19.90
CA SER A 3 1.42 2.05 -21.22
C SER A 3 2.68 2.87 -21.53
N MET A 4 3.23 3.55 -20.52
CA MET A 4 4.33 4.50 -20.65
C MET A 4 5.56 3.84 -21.27
N THR A 5 6.20 4.60 -22.14
CA THR A 5 7.50 4.28 -22.71
C THR A 5 8.61 4.54 -21.67
N PRO A 6 9.79 3.92 -21.81
CA PRO A 6 10.90 4.19 -20.90
C PRO A 6 11.26 5.68 -20.79
N ARG A 7 11.19 6.43 -21.90
CA ARG A 7 11.46 7.88 -21.90
C ARG A 7 10.44 8.67 -21.09
N GLU A 8 9.16 8.34 -21.21
CA GLU A 8 8.11 9.00 -20.41
C GLU A 8 8.27 8.67 -18.92
N ILE A 9 8.68 7.45 -18.58
CA ILE A 9 8.98 7.08 -17.18
C ILE A 9 10.18 7.88 -16.67
N GLU A 10 11.26 7.99 -17.45
CA GLU A 10 12.43 8.80 -17.07
C GLU A 10 12.04 10.27 -16.84
N GLN A 11 11.24 10.87 -17.72
CA GLN A 11 10.75 12.24 -17.59
C GLN A 11 9.87 12.44 -16.35
N GLU A 12 9.02 11.46 -16.01
CA GLU A 12 8.22 11.54 -14.79
C GLU A 12 9.08 11.42 -13.53
N LEU A 13 10.14 10.60 -13.58
CA LEU A 13 11.12 10.53 -12.48
C LEU A 13 11.96 11.80 -12.38
N ASP A 14 12.22 12.51 -13.49
CA ASP A 14 12.96 13.78 -13.49
C ASP A 14 12.26 14.87 -12.67
N LYS A 15 10.93 14.85 -12.57
CA LYS A 15 10.15 15.79 -11.73
C LYS A 15 10.41 15.66 -10.22
N HIS A 16 10.99 14.54 -9.79
CA HIS A 16 11.18 14.26 -8.36
C HIS A 16 12.62 13.94 -7.97
N ILE A 17 13.44 13.50 -8.93
CA ILE A 17 14.80 13.03 -8.68
C ILE A 17 15.74 13.83 -9.55
N ILE A 18 16.78 14.44 -8.97
CA ILE A 18 17.79 15.17 -9.73
C ILE A 18 18.92 14.22 -10.14
N GLY A 19 19.28 14.25 -11.43
CA GLY A 19 20.35 13.43 -11.98
C GLY A 19 20.04 11.92 -11.97
N GLN A 20 21.06 11.10 -11.69
CA GLN A 20 20.94 9.63 -11.62
C GLN A 20 20.29 8.95 -12.86
N ASN A 21 20.57 9.48 -14.05
CA ASN A 21 19.94 9.05 -15.30
C ASN A 21 20.12 7.55 -15.60
N SER A 22 21.28 6.98 -15.24
CA SER A 22 21.54 5.54 -15.36
C SER A 22 20.51 4.71 -14.58
N ALA A 23 20.25 5.09 -13.33
CA ALA A 23 19.30 4.41 -12.45
C ALA A 23 17.86 4.59 -12.92
N LYS A 24 17.48 5.80 -13.35
CA LYS A 24 16.15 6.08 -13.93
C LYS A 24 15.89 5.21 -15.16
N ARG A 25 16.85 5.12 -16.07
CA ARG A 25 16.76 4.27 -17.27
C ARG A 25 16.64 2.79 -16.90
N ALA A 26 17.41 2.32 -15.92
CA ALA A 26 17.35 0.93 -15.46
C ALA A 26 15.95 0.57 -14.93
N VAL A 27 15.37 1.41 -14.06
CA VAL A 27 14.03 1.16 -13.52
C VAL A 27 12.93 1.33 -14.58
N ALA A 28 13.10 2.27 -15.51
CA ALA A 28 12.17 2.47 -16.63
C ALA A 28 12.12 1.25 -17.55
N ILE A 29 13.27 0.63 -17.83
CA ILE A 29 13.34 -0.62 -18.61
C ILE A 29 12.67 -1.77 -17.85
N ALA A 30 12.92 -1.91 -16.54
CA ALA A 30 12.31 -2.95 -15.74
C ALA A 30 10.77 -2.83 -15.73
N LEU A 31 10.24 -1.62 -15.51
CA LEU A 31 8.80 -1.36 -15.57
C LEU A 31 8.22 -1.57 -16.98
N ARG A 32 8.95 -1.19 -18.04
CA ARG A 32 8.49 -1.43 -19.42
C ARG A 32 8.47 -2.91 -19.78
N ASN A 33 9.45 -3.69 -19.33
CA ASN A 33 9.49 -5.14 -19.56
C ASN A 33 8.30 -5.84 -18.93
N ARG A 34 7.80 -5.31 -17.81
CA ARG A 34 6.57 -5.79 -17.18
C ARG A 34 5.33 -5.59 -18.05
N TRP A 35 5.17 -4.41 -18.65
CA TRP A 35 4.12 -4.18 -19.64
C TRP A 35 4.28 -5.11 -20.86
N ARG A 36 5.51 -5.28 -21.37
CA ARG A 36 5.81 -6.20 -22.49
C ARG A 36 5.43 -7.65 -22.16
N ARG A 37 5.69 -8.12 -20.93
CA ARG A 37 5.30 -9.45 -20.45
C ARG A 37 3.78 -9.66 -20.57
N GLN A 38 2.96 -8.63 -20.33
CA GLN A 38 1.52 -8.75 -20.47
C GLN A 38 1.04 -8.87 -21.93
N GLN A 39 1.87 -8.45 -22.89
CA GLN A 39 1.54 -8.50 -24.32
C GLN A 39 1.91 -9.84 -24.97
N VAL A 40 2.63 -10.72 -24.27
CA VAL A 40 2.98 -12.05 -24.81
C VAL A 40 1.90 -13.09 -24.48
N ALA A 41 1.92 -14.19 -25.23
CA ALA A 41 1.08 -15.36 -25.00
C ALA A 41 1.33 -15.96 -23.59
N GLU A 42 0.32 -16.63 -23.05
CA GLU A 42 0.31 -17.13 -21.66
C GLU A 42 1.48 -18.08 -21.36
N ASP A 43 1.77 -19.02 -22.25
CA ASP A 43 2.88 -19.96 -22.10
C ASP A 43 4.22 -19.25 -21.93
N LEU A 44 4.47 -18.22 -22.75
CA LEU A 44 5.70 -17.43 -22.67
C LEU A 44 5.69 -16.44 -21.51
N ARG A 45 4.51 -16.02 -21.05
CA ARG A 45 4.35 -15.04 -19.98
C ARG A 45 4.96 -15.52 -18.66
N ASN A 46 4.72 -16.79 -18.34
CA ASN A 46 5.19 -17.43 -17.10
C ASN A 46 6.72 -17.63 -17.10
N GLU A 47 7.31 -17.86 -18.27
CA GLU A 47 8.76 -18.04 -18.43
C GLU A 47 9.55 -16.71 -18.33
N ILE A 48 8.89 -15.56 -18.50
CA ILE A 48 9.54 -14.25 -18.42
C ILE A 48 9.60 -13.78 -16.96
N THR A 49 10.76 -13.98 -16.35
CA THR A 49 11.05 -13.50 -14.99
C THR A 49 11.37 -11.99 -14.95
N PRO A 50 11.00 -11.29 -13.85
CA PRO A 50 11.40 -9.92 -13.61
C PRO A 50 12.92 -9.74 -13.69
N LYS A 51 13.35 -8.61 -14.25
CA LYS A 51 14.77 -8.23 -14.26
C LYS A 51 15.05 -7.39 -13.01
N ASN A 52 15.30 -8.07 -11.90
CA ASN A 52 15.60 -7.43 -10.62
C ASN A 52 16.86 -6.57 -10.71
N ILE A 53 16.93 -5.57 -9.84
CA ILE A 53 17.89 -4.47 -9.94
C ILE A 53 18.75 -4.44 -8.67
N LEU A 54 20.06 -4.26 -8.84
CA LEU A 54 20.99 -3.91 -7.78
C LEU A 54 21.49 -2.48 -7.98
N MET A 55 21.07 -1.59 -7.08
CA MET A 55 21.52 -0.20 -7.00
C MET A 55 22.75 -0.09 -6.11
N ILE A 56 23.83 0.47 -6.65
CA ILE A 56 25.11 0.64 -5.96
C ILE A 56 25.39 2.14 -5.84
N GLY A 57 25.70 2.64 -4.65
CA GLY A 57 26.12 4.03 -4.49
C GLY A 57 26.03 4.51 -3.05
N PRO A 58 26.56 5.71 -2.72
CA PRO A 58 26.57 6.21 -1.35
C PRO A 58 25.16 6.51 -0.82
N THR A 59 25.03 6.70 0.49
CA THR A 59 23.76 7.09 1.11
C THR A 59 23.33 8.48 0.63
N GLY A 60 22.02 8.75 0.63
CA GLY A 60 21.48 10.07 0.28
C GLY A 60 21.43 10.42 -1.22
N VAL A 61 21.89 9.56 -2.14
CA VAL A 61 21.89 9.86 -3.59
C VAL A 61 20.56 9.60 -4.31
N GLY A 62 19.50 9.21 -3.59
CA GLY A 62 18.16 9.00 -4.17
C GLY A 62 17.77 7.55 -4.52
N LYS A 63 18.54 6.53 -4.08
CA LYS A 63 18.23 5.10 -4.34
C LYS A 63 16.79 4.71 -3.98
N THR A 64 16.39 4.98 -2.73
CA THR A 64 15.04 4.67 -2.24
C THR A 64 13.98 5.54 -2.92
N GLU A 65 14.29 6.80 -3.23
CA GLU A 65 13.33 7.72 -3.83
C GLU A 65 12.99 7.32 -5.28
N ILE A 66 13.98 6.86 -6.05
CA ILE A 66 13.76 6.28 -7.38
C ILE A 66 12.77 5.10 -7.31
N ALA A 67 13.00 4.15 -6.40
CA ALA A 67 12.14 2.98 -6.25
C ALA A 67 10.72 3.35 -5.77
N ARG A 68 10.61 4.28 -4.81
CA ARG A 68 9.33 4.78 -4.29
C ARG A 68 8.52 5.49 -5.38
N ARG A 69 9.15 6.37 -6.16
CA ARG A 69 8.49 7.11 -7.25
C ARG A 69 8.10 6.18 -8.40
N LEU A 70 8.94 5.20 -8.73
CA LEU A 70 8.61 4.15 -9.68
C LEU A 70 7.33 3.40 -9.28
N ALA A 71 7.22 3.01 -8.01
CA ALA A 71 6.05 2.30 -7.52
C ALA A 71 4.78 3.14 -7.57
N ARG A 72 4.85 4.41 -7.17
CA ARG A 72 3.73 5.36 -7.30
C ARG A 72 3.30 5.52 -8.76
N LEU A 73 4.26 5.69 -9.68
CA LEU A 73 3.99 5.83 -11.11
C LEU A 73 3.32 4.58 -11.70
N ALA A 74 3.74 3.41 -11.25
CA ALA A 74 3.18 2.13 -11.67
C ALA A 74 1.84 1.79 -10.98
N ASN A 75 1.40 2.60 -10.00
CA ASN A 75 0.33 2.27 -9.06
C ASN A 75 0.51 0.85 -8.49
N ALA A 76 1.72 0.58 -8.00
CA ALA A 76 2.19 -0.72 -7.55
C ALA A 76 2.34 -0.76 -6.01
N PRO A 77 1.97 -1.88 -5.36
CA PRO A 77 2.31 -2.09 -3.95
C PRO A 77 3.82 -2.03 -3.74
N PHE A 78 4.25 -1.31 -2.69
CA PHE A 78 5.66 -1.07 -2.41
C PHE A 78 5.97 -1.25 -0.93
N ILE A 79 7.05 -1.98 -0.65
CA ILE A 79 7.61 -2.11 0.69
C ILE A 79 9.11 -1.85 0.69
N LYS A 80 9.59 -1.08 1.67
CA LYS A 80 11.02 -0.94 1.99
C LYS A 80 11.33 -1.83 3.19
N VAL A 81 12.40 -2.61 3.10
CA VAL A 81 12.91 -3.44 4.19
C VAL A 81 14.43 -3.36 4.23
N GLU A 82 15.01 -3.35 5.42
CA GLU A 82 16.46 -3.41 5.61
C GLU A 82 16.89 -4.88 5.71
N ALA A 83 17.91 -5.28 4.96
CA ALA A 83 18.39 -6.66 4.94
C ALA A 83 18.95 -7.11 6.30
N THR A 84 19.53 -6.17 7.07
CA THR A 84 20.10 -6.41 8.40
C THR A 84 19.07 -6.83 9.44
N LYS A 85 17.78 -6.52 9.23
CA LYS A 85 16.65 -6.89 10.09
C LYS A 85 16.50 -8.40 10.29
N PHE A 86 17.00 -9.20 9.34
CA PHE A 86 16.89 -10.66 9.37
C PHE A 86 18.15 -11.36 9.89
N THR A 87 19.16 -10.62 10.33
CA THR A 87 20.35 -11.22 10.97
C THR A 87 20.04 -11.68 12.41
N GLU A 88 20.88 -12.53 13.00
CA GLU A 88 20.69 -13.14 14.34
C GLU A 88 20.30 -12.14 15.45
N VAL A 89 20.80 -10.90 15.43
CA VAL A 89 20.46 -9.87 16.42
C VAL A 89 19.02 -9.35 16.26
N GLY A 90 18.43 -9.49 15.07
CA GLY A 90 17.03 -9.17 14.76
C GLY A 90 16.11 -10.38 14.54
N TYR A 91 16.65 -11.61 14.60
CA TYR A 91 15.96 -12.86 14.22
C TYR A 91 14.97 -13.39 15.27
N VAL A 92 14.81 -12.72 16.41
CA VAL A 92 13.78 -13.12 17.40
C VAL A 92 12.40 -12.77 16.84
N GLY A 93 11.82 -13.72 16.11
CA GLY A 93 10.42 -13.71 15.67
C GLY A 93 10.14 -13.06 14.31
N ARG A 94 11.13 -12.79 13.44
CA ARG A 94 10.91 -12.21 12.11
C ARG A 94 11.50 -13.05 10.97
N ASP A 95 10.59 -13.78 10.33
CA ASP A 95 10.79 -14.55 9.10
C ASP A 95 10.85 -13.62 7.86
N VAL A 96 11.72 -13.93 6.89
CA VAL A 96 11.85 -13.19 5.61
C VAL A 96 10.54 -13.15 4.82
N GLU A 97 9.67 -14.14 4.97
CA GLU A 97 8.35 -14.13 4.33
C GLU A 97 7.46 -12.99 4.84
N SER A 98 7.75 -12.40 6.00
CA SER A 98 7.07 -11.19 6.49
C SER A 98 7.12 -10.04 5.49
N ILE A 99 8.15 -9.98 4.64
CA ILE A 99 8.26 -8.99 3.55
C ILE A 99 7.04 -9.06 2.64
N ILE A 100 6.64 -10.27 2.26
CA ILE A 100 5.51 -10.49 1.36
C ILE A 100 4.19 -10.27 2.09
N ARG A 101 4.08 -10.70 3.35
CA ARG A 101 2.87 -10.45 4.17
C ARG A 101 2.61 -8.94 4.32
N ASP A 102 3.65 -8.15 4.64
CA ASP A 102 3.58 -6.70 4.76
C ASP A 102 3.24 -6.04 3.41
N LEU A 103 3.79 -6.54 2.30
CA LEU A 103 3.48 -6.04 0.96
C LEU A 103 2.01 -6.25 0.58
N VAL A 104 1.41 -7.37 0.98
CA VAL A 104 -0.02 -7.66 0.77
C VAL A 104 -0.90 -6.75 1.62
N ASP A 105 -0.51 -6.48 2.86
CA ASP A 105 -1.21 -5.48 3.70
C ASP A 105 -1.22 -4.09 3.03
N VAL A 106 -0.10 -3.66 2.45
CA VAL A 106 -0.03 -2.42 1.66
C VAL A 106 -0.95 -2.47 0.45
N ALA A 107 -0.98 -3.60 -0.28
CA ALA A 107 -1.83 -3.76 -1.45
C ALA A 107 -3.33 -3.75 -1.13
N VAL A 108 -3.75 -4.39 -0.04
CA VAL A 108 -5.15 -4.39 0.42
C VAL A 108 -5.57 -2.98 0.77
N LYS A 109 -4.75 -2.24 1.52
CA LYS A 109 -5.02 -0.84 1.85
C LYS A 109 -5.17 0.01 0.58
N MET A 110 -4.21 -0.09 -0.33
CA MET A 110 -4.22 0.65 -1.61
C MET A 110 -5.45 0.31 -2.46
N THR A 111 -5.84 -0.97 -2.51
CA THR A 111 -7.00 -1.44 -3.28
C THR A 111 -8.31 -0.95 -2.67
N ARG A 112 -8.43 -0.98 -1.32
CA ARG A 112 -9.59 -0.45 -0.59
C ARG A 112 -9.74 1.05 -0.80
N GLU A 113 -8.67 1.82 -0.69
CA GLU A 113 -8.68 3.27 -0.92
C GLU A 113 -9.15 3.60 -2.36
N ASN A 114 -8.65 2.86 -3.35
CA ASN A 114 -9.10 3.01 -4.75
C ASN A 114 -10.57 2.64 -4.94
N ALA A 115 -11.05 1.57 -4.28
CA ALA A 115 -12.45 1.17 -4.34
C ALA A 115 -13.37 2.22 -3.69
N MET A 116 -13.00 2.72 -2.50
CA MET A 116 -13.70 3.80 -1.81
C MET A 116 -13.78 5.07 -2.67
N HIS A 117 -12.69 5.44 -3.35
CA HIS A 117 -12.68 6.59 -4.23
C HIS A 117 -13.66 6.44 -5.42
N LYS A 118 -13.79 5.23 -5.97
CA LYS A 118 -14.73 4.95 -7.08
C LYS A 118 -16.20 5.08 -6.67
N VAL A 119 -16.54 4.71 -5.43
CA VAL A 119 -17.92 4.78 -4.91
C VAL A 119 -18.24 6.09 -4.20
N ARG A 120 -17.26 6.98 -4.02
CA ARG A 120 -17.36 8.22 -3.22
C ARG A 120 -18.59 9.07 -3.56
N PHE A 121 -18.89 9.26 -4.83
CA PHE A 121 -20.04 10.07 -5.28
C PHE A 121 -21.37 9.41 -4.91
N ARG A 122 -21.51 8.10 -5.13
CA ARG A 122 -22.72 7.34 -4.75
C ARG A 122 -22.89 7.28 -3.23
N ALA A 123 -21.79 7.13 -2.51
CA ALA A 123 -21.79 7.15 -1.05
C ALA A 123 -22.20 8.52 -0.49
N GLU A 124 -21.80 9.61 -1.16
CA GLU A 124 -22.23 10.96 -0.83
C GLU A 124 -23.74 11.15 -1.02
N GLU A 125 -24.29 10.73 -2.17
CA GLU A 125 -25.73 10.78 -2.42
C GLU A 125 -26.52 9.95 -1.39
N ALA A 126 -26.04 8.75 -1.06
CA ALA A 126 -26.68 7.90 -0.06
C ALA A 126 -26.61 8.50 1.37
N ALA A 127 -25.48 9.10 1.74
CA ALA A 127 -25.32 9.80 3.00
C ALA A 127 -26.26 11.01 3.12
N GLN A 128 -26.38 11.79 2.03
CA GLN A 128 -27.35 12.89 1.96
C GLN A 128 -28.78 12.39 2.12
N GLU A 129 -29.13 11.25 1.51
CA GLU A 129 -30.46 10.66 1.65
C GLU A 129 -30.78 10.27 3.10
N ARG A 130 -29.82 9.65 3.82
CA ARG A 130 -29.97 9.33 5.26
C ARG A 130 -30.16 10.59 6.11
N VAL A 131 -29.45 11.68 5.81
CA VAL A 131 -29.65 12.96 6.50
C VAL A 131 -31.05 13.52 6.23
N LEU A 132 -31.53 13.45 4.98
CA LEU A 132 -32.88 13.90 4.62
C LEU A 132 -33.97 13.08 5.32
N GLU A 133 -33.79 11.77 5.49
CA GLU A 133 -34.72 10.92 6.24
C GLU A 133 -34.83 11.31 7.71
N VAL A 134 -33.72 11.69 8.35
CA VAL A 134 -33.73 12.20 9.73
C VAL A 134 -34.42 13.57 9.83
N LEU A 135 -34.22 14.44 8.84
CA LEU A 135 -34.82 15.78 8.80
C LEU A 135 -36.31 15.77 8.44
N LEU A 136 -36.73 14.81 7.63
CA LEU A 136 -38.10 14.62 7.15
C LEU A 136 -38.55 13.19 7.45
N PRO A 137 -38.80 12.85 8.73
CA PRO A 137 -39.31 11.54 9.07
C PRO A 137 -40.65 11.31 8.36
N ALA A 138 -40.77 10.22 7.63
CA ALA A 138 -42.02 9.85 7.00
C ALA A 138 -43.12 9.72 8.08
N PRO A 139 -44.36 10.19 7.82
CA PRO A 139 -45.46 9.96 8.74
C PRO A 139 -45.61 8.44 8.91
N ARG A 140 -45.44 7.95 10.14
CA ARG A 140 -45.71 6.54 10.45
C ARG A 140 -47.14 6.24 10.04
N SER A 141 -47.35 5.28 9.15
CA SER A 141 -48.69 4.78 8.82
C SER A 141 -49.27 4.15 10.09
N VAL A 142 -50.08 4.90 10.82
CA VAL A 142 -50.87 4.36 11.92
C VAL A 142 -52.08 3.66 11.30
N GLY A 143 -51.89 2.42 10.85
CA GLY A 143 -52.95 1.61 10.24
C GLY A 143 -52.48 0.20 9.89
N PHE A 144 -53.37 -0.79 10.07
CA PHE A 144 -53.19 -2.22 9.76
C PHE A 144 -53.06 -2.54 8.25
N SER A 145 -52.44 -1.66 7.48
CA SER A 145 -52.21 -1.83 6.05
C SER A 145 -50.74 -2.15 5.81
N ASN A 146 -50.46 -3.38 5.39
CA ASN A 146 -49.17 -3.88 4.93
C ASN A 146 -48.78 -3.30 3.55
N GLU A 147 -49.05 -2.02 3.30
CA GLU A 147 -48.61 -1.36 2.07
C GLU A 147 -47.18 -0.83 2.28
N PRO A 148 -46.24 -1.12 1.36
CA PRO A 148 -44.92 -0.52 1.42
C PRO A 148 -45.03 1.01 1.36
N PRO A 149 -44.25 1.75 2.18
CA PRO A 149 -44.33 3.21 2.19
C PRO A 149 -44.06 3.75 0.79
N GLN A 150 -45.02 4.51 0.25
CA GLN A 150 -44.81 5.17 -1.05
C GLN A 150 -43.68 6.19 -0.91
N PRO A 151 -42.76 6.27 -1.89
CA PRO A 151 -41.72 7.28 -1.88
C PRO A 151 -42.36 8.67 -1.94
N ASP A 152 -42.27 9.41 -0.83
CA ASP A 152 -42.80 10.76 -0.75
C ASP A 152 -41.93 11.71 -1.58
N HIS A 153 -42.30 11.86 -2.86
CA HIS A 153 -41.75 12.86 -3.78
C HIS A 153 -42.27 14.28 -3.48
N SER A 154 -42.45 14.58 -2.20
CA SER A 154 -42.91 15.86 -1.70
C SER A 154 -41.99 17.00 -2.17
N SER A 155 -42.60 18.10 -2.60
CA SER A 155 -41.89 19.35 -2.94
C SER A 155 -40.98 19.84 -1.80
N THR A 156 -41.28 19.46 -0.56
CA THR A 156 -40.47 19.74 0.63
C THR A 156 -39.15 18.96 0.63
N ARG A 157 -39.13 17.70 0.19
CA ARG A 157 -37.89 16.89 0.10
C ARG A 157 -36.92 17.48 -0.91
N LYS A 158 -37.42 17.95 -2.06
CA LYS A 158 -36.61 18.64 -3.07
C LYS A 158 -35.98 19.92 -2.52
N LYS A 159 -36.78 20.78 -1.86
CA LYS A 159 -36.27 22.02 -1.24
C LYS A 159 -35.26 21.76 -0.13
N MET A 160 -35.48 20.74 0.71
CA MET A 160 -34.51 20.37 1.75
C MET A 160 -33.20 19.84 1.17
N ARG A 161 -33.26 19.07 0.07
CA ARG A 161 -32.07 18.63 -0.65
C ARG A 161 -31.27 19.82 -1.20
N GLU A 162 -31.94 20.79 -1.82
CA GLU A 162 -31.28 22.01 -2.30
C GLU A 162 -30.58 22.76 -1.16
N ARG A 163 -31.24 22.91 -0.01
CA ARG A 163 -30.66 23.56 1.18
C ARG A 163 -29.53 22.76 1.83
N LEU A 164 -29.55 21.44 1.73
CA LEU A 164 -28.47 20.58 2.19
C LEU A 164 -27.25 20.74 1.27
N LEU A 165 -27.45 20.78 -0.05
CA LEU A 165 -26.40 20.97 -1.04
C LEU A 165 -25.79 22.38 -1.00
N SER A 166 -26.58 23.40 -0.64
CA SER A 166 -26.07 24.78 -0.49
C SER A 166 -25.30 25.01 0.81
N GLY A 167 -25.31 24.05 1.75
CA GLY A 167 -24.66 24.16 3.05
C GLY A 167 -25.46 24.97 4.09
N ASP A 168 -26.69 25.39 3.77
CA ASP A 168 -27.55 26.18 4.68
C ASP A 168 -27.88 25.46 5.99
N LEU A 169 -27.73 24.14 6.01
CA LEU A 169 -28.10 23.27 7.11
C LEU A 169 -26.89 22.76 7.91
N ASP A 170 -25.66 23.10 7.52
CA ASP A 170 -24.42 22.52 8.07
C ASP A 170 -24.32 22.57 9.59
N GLU A 171 -24.74 23.68 10.20
CA GLU A 171 -24.67 23.95 11.64
C GLU A 171 -25.82 23.32 12.44
N ARG A 172 -26.86 22.80 11.77
CA ARG A 172 -27.99 22.18 12.45
C ARG A 172 -27.56 20.82 13.03
N GLU A 173 -27.96 20.57 14.27
CA GLU A 173 -27.72 19.28 14.92
C GLU A 173 -28.80 18.27 14.55
N ILE A 174 -28.38 17.05 14.25
CA ILE A 174 -29.23 15.90 13.99
C ILE A 174 -28.76 14.70 14.83
N GLU A 175 -29.69 13.79 15.11
CA GLU A 175 -29.37 12.51 15.74
C GLU A 175 -29.31 11.45 14.65
N VAL A 176 -28.13 10.83 14.50
CA VAL A 176 -27.88 9.80 13.49
C VAL A 176 -27.47 8.50 14.16
N GLU A 177 -28.01 7.38 13.67
CA GLU A 177 -27.57 6.06 14.05
C GLU A 177 -26.32 5.69 13.25
N LEU A 178 -25.19 5.57 13.95
CA LEU A 178 -23.90 5.22 13.36
C LEU A 178 -23.47 3.86 13.86
N GLN A 179 -22.69 3.14 13.06
CA GLN A 179 -22.07 1.91 13.56
C GLN A 179 -21.15 2.22 14.74
N ALA A 180 -21.34 1.46 15.82
CA ALA A 180 -20.50 1.57 17.01
C ALA A 180 -19.34 0.59 16.88
N ASN A 181 -18.10 1.10 16.86
CA ASN A 181 -16.94 0.23 17.08
C ASN A 181 -17.07 -0.38 18.47
N PRO A 182 -17.02 -1.72 18.62
CA PRO A 182 -17.05 -2.33 19.93
C PRO A 182 -15.90 -1.78 20.76
N ILE A 183 -16.20 -1.31 21.97
CA ILE A 183 -15.19 -0.91 22.95
C ILE A 183 -14.33 -2.16 23.18
N GLY A 184 -13.05 -2.08 22.80
CA GLY A 184 -12.10 -3.17 22.99
C GLY A 184 -12.06 -3.54 24.46
N VAL A 185 -12.45 -4.77 24.78
CA VAL A 185 -12.19 -5.32 26.11
C VAL A 185 -10.69 -5.60 26.14
N GLU A 186 -9.92 -4.76 26.83
CA GLU A 186 -8.52 -5.06 27.13
C GLU A 186 -8.50 -6.22 28.13
N ILE A 187 -8.26 -7.42 27.62
CA ILE A 187 -8.05 -8.61 28.44
C ILE A 187 -6.59 -8.56 28.86
N MET A 188 -6.33 -8.17 30.11
CA MET A 188 -5.00 -8.25 30.69
C MET A 188 -4.60 -9.72 30.81
N ALA A 189 -3.72 -10.21 29.93
CA ALA A 189 -3.27 -11.59 29.91
C ALA A 189 -1.81 -11.72 30.38
N PRO A 190 -1.43 -12.88 30.94
CA PRO A 190 -0.04 -13.17 31.30
C PRO A 190 0.89 -13.21 30.07
N PRO A 191 2.18 -12.86 30.21
CA PRO A 191 3.15 -12.93 29.12
C PRO A 191 3.23 -14.35 28.55
N GLY A 192 3.14 -14.46 27.21
CA GLY A 192 3.09 -15.73 26.47
C GLY A 192 1.72 -16.10 25.90
N MET A 193 0.66 -15.32 26.18
CA MET A 193 -0.72 -15.55 25.69
C MET A 193 -1.23 -14.43 24.76
N GLU A 194 -0.35 -13.53 24.31
CA GLU A 194 -0.69 -12.33 23.55
C GLU A 194 -1.40 -12.66 22.22
N GLU A 195 -0.91 -13.67 21.49
CA GLU A 195 -1.46 -14.07 20.19
C GLU A 195 -2.89 -14.64 20.33
N MET A 196 -3.15 -15.40 21.39
CA MET A 196 -4.47 -15.95 21.70
C MET A 196 -5.47 -14.85 22.10
N THR A 197 -5.02 -13.83 22.85
CA THR A 197 -5.88 -12.69 23.19
C THR A 197 -6.29 -11.86 21.98
N GLN A 198 -5.37 -11.63 21.03
CA GLN A 198 -5.69 -10.94 19.78
C GLN A 198 -6.69 -11.75 18.94
N GLN A 199 -6.54 -13.07 18.89
CA GLN A 199 -7.49 -13.94 18.19
C GLN A 199 -8.88 -13.92 18.83
N LEU A 200 -8.99 -13.95 20.16
CA LEU A 200 -10.26 -13.83 20.87
C LEU A 200 -10.91 -12.46 20.70
N GLN A 201 -10.14 -11.37 20.74
CA GLN A 201 -10.64 -10.03 20.47
C GLN A 201 -11.23 -9.92 19.06
N ASN A 202 -10.55 -10.48 18.05
CA ASN A 202 -11.03 -10.50 16.66
C ASN A 202 -12.31 -11.35 16.49
N MET A 203 -12.47 -12.42 17.27
CA MET A 203 -13.72 -13.20 17.28
C MET A 203 -14.88 -12.43 17.94
N PHE A 204 -14.63 -11.73 19.05
CA PHE A 204 -15.65 -10.92 19.74
C PHE A 204 -16.08 -9.68 18.93
N SER A 205 -15.16 -9.04 18.22
CA SER A 205 -15.49 -7.91 17.34
C SER A 205 -16.41 -8.34 16.20
N ASN A 206 -16.15 -9.49 15.57
CA ASN A 206 -16.98 -10.01 14.47
C ASN A 206 -18.41 -10.37 14.91
N LEU A 207 -18.63 -10.77 16.17
CA LEU A 207 -19.97 -11.07 16.69
C LEU A 207 -20.75 -9.82 17.12
N SER A 208 -20.06 -8.71 17.43
CA SER A 208 -20.65 -7.43 17.86
C SER A 208 -20.80 -6.39 16.74
N ASN A 209 -20.40 -6.70 15.50
CA ASN A 209 -20.35 -5.77 14.36
C ASN A 209 -21.70 -5.19 13.88
N ASN A 210 -22.82 -5.55 14.51
CA ASN A 210 -24.16 -5.03 14.17
C ASN A 210 -24.74 -4.05 15.20
N ARG A 211 -23.95 -3.55 16.15
CA ARG A 211 -24.44 -2.54 17.11
C ARG A 211 -24.34 -1.15 16.50
N THR A 212 -25.48 -0.49 16.33
CA THR A 212 -25.55 0.95 16.04
C THR A 212 -25.68 1.73 17.35
N LYS A 213 -25.16 2.96 17.37
CA LYS A 213 -25.32 3.91 18.48
C LYS A 213 -25.78 5.24 17.91
N THR A 214 -26.87 5.76 18.47
CA THR A 214 -27.35 7.11 18.16
C THR A 214 -26.36 8.14 18.69
N ARG A 215 -25.91 9.04 17.82
CA ARG A 215 -25.04 10.17 18.18
C ARG A 215 -25.64 11.45 17.64
N LYS A 216 -25.60 12.50 18.46
CA LYS A 216 -25.98 13.85 18.06
C LYS A 216 -24.77 14.54 17.44
N LEU A 217 -24.89 14.99 16.20
CA LEU A 217 -23.82 15.61 15.42
C LEU A 217 -24.36 16.77 14.59
N LYS A 218 -23.50 17.72 14.22
CA LYS A 218 -23.81 18.71 13.18
C LYS A 218 -23.93 18.01 11.83
N ILE A 219 -24.81 18.49 10.95
CA ILE A 219 -25.02 17.90 9.62
C ILE A 219 -23.72 17.79 8.83
N LYS A 220 -22.87 18.81 8.87
CA LYS A 220 -21.57 18.80 8.19
C LYS A 220 -20.67 17.64 8.62
N ASP A 221 -20.66 17.32 9.92
CA ASP A 221 -19.84 16.24 10.47
C ASP A 221 -20.52 14.88 10.28
N ALA A 222 -21.85 14.83 10.40
CA ALA A 222 -22.65 13.64 10.14
C ALA A 222 -22.51 13.18 8.69
N LEU A 223 -22.51 14.09 7.71
CA LEU A 223 -22.33 13.75 6.29
C LEU A 223 -21.00 13.05 6.02
N LYS A 224 -19.90 13.49 6.64
CA LYS A 224 -18.59 12.85 6.48
C LYS A 224 -18.60 11.41 6.98
N VAL A 225 -19.11 11.20 8.20
CA VAL A 225 -19.14 9.86 8.82
C VAL A 225 -20.11 8.93 8.08
N LEU A 226 -21.28 9.44 7.69
CA LEU A 226 -22.26 8.68 6.91
C LEU A 226 -21.70 8.34 5.53
N GLN A 227 -20.99 9.25 4.87
CA GLN A 227 -20.35 8.97 3.57
C GLN A 227 -19.33 7.83 3.68
N GLU A 228 -18.50 7.82 4.72
CA GLU A 228 -17.56 6.72 4.96
C GLU A 228 -18.29 5.40 5.22
N GLU A 229 -19.36 5.40 6.03
CA GLU A 229 -20.16 4.21 6.32
C GLU A 229 -20.86 3.66 5.07
N GLU A 230 -21.48 4.53 4.26
CA GLU A 230 -22.13 4.12 3.02
C GLU A 230 -21.11 3.64 1.96
N ALA A 231 -19.95 4.29 1.88
CA ALA A 231 -18.86 3.81 1.01
C ALA A 231 -18.39 2.40 1.42
N ALA A 232 -18.25 2.14 2.72
CA ALA A 232 -17.85 0.84 3.24
C ALA A 232 -18.88 -0.27 2.94
N LYS A 233 -20.18 0.05 2.89
CA LYS A 233 -21.23 -0.90 2.49
C LYS A 233 -21.24 -1.21 0.99
N MET A 234 -20.78 -0.27 0.17
CA MET A 234 -20.80 -0.39 -1.29
C MET A 234 -19.62 -1.19 -1.87
N ILE A 235 -18.61 -1.52 -1.05
CA ILE A 235 -17.42 -2.26 -1.48
C ILE A 235 -17.51 -3.73 -1.08
N ASN A 236 -16.99 -4.61 -1.94
CA ASN A 236 -16.88 -6.04 -1.64
C ASN A 236 -15.47 -6.35 -1.09
N GLU A 237 -15.39 -6.69 0.19
CA GLU A 237 -14.13 -7.03 0.87
C GLU A 237 -13.46 -8.29 0.32
N GLU A 238 -14.20 -9.26 -0.21
CA GLU A 238 -13.61 -10.47 -0.84
C GLU A 238 -12.96 -10.13 -2.18
N GLU A 239 -13.64 -9.30 -2.99
CA GLU A 239 -13.09 -8.80 -4.25
C GLU A 239 -11.82 -7.96 -4.03
N ILE A 240 -11.82 -7.11 -2.98
CA ILE A 240 -10.63 -6.34 -2.60
C ILE A 240 -9.46 -7.26 -2.27
N LYS A 241 -9.68 -8.33 -1.50
CA LYS A 241 -8.61 -9.28 -1.12
C LYS A 241 -8.05 -9.99 -2.36
N LEU A 242 -8.92 -10.51 -3.23
CA LEU A 242 -8.51 -11.20 -4.46
C LEU A 242 -7.72 -10.26 -5.38
N SER A 243 -8.26 -9.05 -5.62
CA SER A 243 -7.60 -8.05 -6.46
C SER A 243 -6.28 -7.57 -5.87
N ALA A 244 -6.18 -7.43 -4.54
CA ALA A 244 -4.94 -7.06 -3.86
C ALA A 244 -3.87 -8.13 -3.99
N VAL A 245 -4.22 -9.42 -3.83
CA VAL A 245 -3.29 -10.55 -4.04
C VAL A 245 -2.79 -10.54 -5.48
N GLU A 246 -3.68 -10.48 -6.47
CA GLU A 246 -3.29 -10.40 -7.88
C GLU A 246 -2.39 -9.19 -8.15
N ASN A 247 -2.70 -8.04 -7.53
CA ASN A 247 -1.89 -6.84 -7.66
C ASN A 247 -0.49 -7.02 -7.08
N VAL A 248 -0.32 -7.74 -5.96
CA VAL A 248 1.02 -8.07 -5.44
C VAL A 248 1.75 -9.01 -6.36
N GLU A 249 1.14 -10.11 -6.79
CA GLU A 249 1.80 -11.09 -7.66
C GLU A 249 2.23 -10.47 -8.98
N GLN A 250 1.36 -9.65 -9.57
CA GLN A 250 1.64 -9.06 -10.86
C GLN A 250 2.51 -7.81 -10.72
N ASN A 251 2.22 -6.93 -9.74
CA ASN A 251 2.74 -5.57 -9.60
C ASN A 251 3.61 -5.25 -8.39
N GLY A 252 3.77 -6.16 -7.45
CA GLY A 252 4.55 -5.92 -6.24
C GLY A 252 5.97 -5.45 -6.52
N ILE A 253 6.43 -4.48 -5.75
CA ILE A 253 7.81 -4.01 -5.74
C ILE A 253 8.36 -4.10 -4.31
N VAL A 254 9.44 -4.85 -4.14
CA VAL A 254 10.17 -4.98 -2.88
C VAL A 254 11.50 -4.24 -2.99
N PHE A 255 11.74 -3.28 -2.09
CA PHE A 255 13.01 -2.59 -1.98
C PHE A 255 13.80 -3.13 -0.78
N LEU A 256 14.90 -3.85 -1.06
CA LEU A 256 15.82 -4.41 -0.08
C LEU A 256 17.00 -3.44 0.11
N ASP A 257 16.96 -2.67 1.19
CA ASP A 257 18.03 -1.72 1.52
C ASP A 257 19.16 -2.40 2.29
N GLU A 258 20.36 -1.83 2.19
CA GLU A 258 21.57 -2.30 2.88
C GLU A 258 21.93 -3.78 2.61
N LEU A 259 21.68 -4.27 1.39
CA LEU A 259 22.04 -5.66 1.01
C LEU A 259 23.56 -5.90 1.13
N ASP A 260 24.38 -4.86 1.00
CA ASP A 260 25.83 -4.95 1.19
C ASP A 260 26.26 -5.32 2.63
N LYS A 261 25.38 -5.15 3.62
CA LYS A 261 25.67 -5.51 5.02
C LYS A 261 25.54 -7.00 5.30
N VAL A 262 24.79 -7.72 4.46
CA VAL A 262 24.65 -9.18 4.53
C VAL A 262 25.58 -9.88 3.53
N ALA A 263 26.29 -9.13 2.68
CA ALA A 263 27.39 -9.63 1.85
C ALA A 263 28.62 -9.98 2.71
N LYS A 264 29.38 -11.00 2.31
CA LYS A 264 30.45 -11.61 3.12
C LYS A 264 31.60 -10.63 3.42
N ARG A 265 32.25 -10.82 4.58
CA ARG A 265 33.55 -10.21 4.91
C ARG A 265 34.50 -11.25 5.53
N GLY A 266 35.47 -11.75 4.76
CA GLY A 266 36.82 -12.17 5.20
C GLY A 266 37.02 -13.42 6.10
N GLU A 267 37.64 -14.45 5.51
CA GLU A 267 38.59 -15.51 5.96
C GLU A 267 38.88 -15.92 7.44
N TYR A 268 38.30 -15.33 8.49
CA TYR A 268 38.59 -15.78 9.88
C TYR A 268 37.32 -16.20 10.62
N GLY A 269 37.21 -17.51 10.88
CA GLY A 269 36.07 -18.17 11.48
C GLY A 269 35.50 -17.46 12.71
N GLY A 270 34.38 -16.78 12.50
CA GLY A 270 33.44 -16.26 13.50
C GLY A 270 32.00 -16.50 12.99
N PRO A 271 30.96 -15.91 13.62
CA PRO A 271 29.53 -16.19 13.33
C PRO A 271 29.07 -15.66 11.95
N ASP A 272 29.70 -16.12 10.87
CA ASP A 272 29.45 -15.75 9.48
C ASP A 272 28.23 -16.47 8.88
N VAL A 273 27.77 -17.55 9.53
CA VAL A 273 26.60 -18.34 9.10
C VAL A 273 25.33 -17.49 9.06
N SER A 274 25.22 -16.49 9.95
CA SER A 274 24.05 -15.62 10.06
C SER A 274 23.79 -14.78 8.81
N ARG A 275 24.84 -14.16 8.22
CA ARG A 275 24.68 -13.17 7.14
C ARG A 275 24.44 -13.84 5.79
N GLU A 276 25.14 -14.94 5.53
CA GLU A 276 24.87 -15.77 4.36
C GLU A 276 23.50 -16.46 4.49
N GLY A 277 23.11 -16.84 5.72
CA GLY A 277 21.77 -17.33 6.05
C GLY A 277 20.68 -16.38 5.54
N VAL A 278 20.78 -15.08 5.83
CA VAL A 278 19.82 -14.08 5.30
C VAL A 278 19.74 -14.09 3.78
N GLN A 279 20.87 -14.20 3.07
CA GLN A 279 20.84 -14.27 1.61
C GLN A 279 20.15 -15.54 1.10
N ARG A 280 20.39 -16.68 1.76
CA ARG A 280 19.76 -17.96 1.43
C ARG A 280 18.26 -17.95 1.73
N ASP A 281 17.85 -17.30 2.81
CA ASP A 281 16.45 -17.16 3.18
C ASP A 281 15.70 -16.21 2.23
N LEU A 282 16.35 -15.14 1.76
CA LEU A 282 15.79 -14.24 0.75
C LEU A 282 15.68 -14.90 -0.64
N LEU A 283 16.52 -15.89 -0.94
CA LEU A 283 16.62 -16.49 -2.27
C LEU A 283 15.27 -17.05 -2.77
N PRO A 284 14.53 -17.91 -2.03
CA PRO A 284 13.20 -18.37 -2.43
C PRO A 284 12.25 -17.26 -2.87
N LEU A 285 12.25 -16.11 -2.19
CA LEU A 285 11.38 -14.99 -2.53
C LEU A 285 11.71 -14.40 -3.90
N VAL A 286 13.00 -14.31 -4.24
CA VAL A 286 13.49 -13.74 -5.51
C VAL A 286 13.43 -14.77 -6.65
N GLU A 287 13.55 -16.06 -6.35
CA GLU A 287 13.43 -17.14 -7.35
C GLU A 287 11.99 -17.43 -7.75
N GLY A 288 11.05 -17.21 -6.83
CA GLY A 288 9.65 -17.59 -6.98
C GLY A 288 9.28 -18.65 -5.95
N CYS A 289 8.49 -18.26 -4.97
CA CYS A 289 7.88 -19.19 -4.01
C CYS A 289 6.44 -18.79 -3.73
N THR A 290 5.72 -19.62 -2.98
CA THR A 290 4.38 -19.30 -2.51
C THR A 290 4.43 -19.01 -1.02
N VAL A 291 4.04 -17.80 -0.63
CA VAL A 291 3.99 -17.36 0.77
C VAL A 291 2.54 -17.39 1.27
N SER A 292 2.33 -17.95 2.45
CA SER A 292 1.02 -17.93 3.11
C SER A 292 0.80 -16.60 3.84
N THR A 293 -0.36 -15.98 3.61
CA THR A 293 -0.77 -14.74 4.23
C THR A 293 -2.20 -14.85 4.75
N LYS A 294 -2.61 -13.92 5.64
CA LYS A 294 -4.00 -13.83 6.15
C LYS A 294 -5.05 -13.52 5.05
N PHE A 295 -4.62 -13.17 3.84
CA PHE A 295 -5.49 -12.89 2.70
C PHE A 295 -5.47 -13.99 1.63
N GLY A 296 -4.70 -15.06 1.85
CA GLY A 296 -4.51 -16.15 0.90
C GLY A 296 -3.05 -16.39 0.57
N MET A 297 -2.83 -17.28 -0.39
CA MET A 297 -1.51 -17.63 -0.89
C MET A 297 -1.05 -16.61 -1.92
N VAL A 298 0.22 -16.21 -1.88
CA VAL A 298 0.80 -15.23 -2.81
C VAL A 298 2.05 -15.80 -3.45
N ARG A 299 2.10 -15.78 -4.78
CA ARG A 299 3.25 -16.20 -5.59
C ARG A 299 4.20 -15.03 -5.86
N THR A 300 5.50 -15.23 -5.63
CA THR A 300 6.50 -14.15 -5.75
C THR A 300 7.20 -14.09 -7.11
N ASP A 301 6.90 -15.03 -8.03
CA ASP A 301 7.55 -15.23 -9.34
C ASP A 301 7.67 -13.96 -10.21
N HIS A 302 6.76 -13.01 -10.00
CA HIS A 302 6.62 -11.82 -10.83
C HIS A 302 6.75 -10.50 -10.06
N ILE A 303 7.11 -10.56 -8.77
CA ILE A 303 7.45 -9.41 -7.94
C ILE A 303 8.80 -8.85 -8.38
N LEU A 304 8.89 -7.52 -8.52
CA LEU A 304 10.15 -6.85 -8.83
C LEU A 304 10.94 -6.59 -7.55
N PHE A 305 12.14 -7.15 -7.45
CA PHE A 305 13.07 -6.84 -6.38
C PHE A 305 14.06 -5.76 -6.81
N ILE A 306 14.21 -4.74 -5.98
CA ILE A 306 15.23 -3.70 -6.11
C ILE A 306 16.07 -3.75 -4.84
N ALA A 307 17.28 -4.30 -4.96
CA ALA A 307 18.28 -4.28 -3.90
C ALA A 307 19.13 -3.02 -3.98
N SER A 308 19.59 -2.54 -2.83
CA SER A 308 20.38 -1.34 -2.68
C SER A 308 21.52 -1.57 -1.69
N GLY A 309 22.68 -1.01 -1.95
CA GLY A 309 23.81 -1.03 -1.03
C GLY A 309 24.85 0.04 -1.33
N ALA A 310 25.64 0.39 -0.33
CA ALA A 310 26.79 1.28 -0.51
C ALA A 310 27.98 0.54 -1.12
N PHE A 311 28.18 -0.73 -0.74
CA PHE A 311 29.28 -1.57 -1.21
C PHE A 311 30.66 -0.94 -0.98
N HIS A 312 30.82 -0.21 0.14
CA HIS A 312 32.12 0.34 0.56
C HIS A 312 33.04 -0.73 1.16
N LEU A 313 32.46 -1.71 1.86
CA LEU A 313 33.19 -2.73 2.63
C LEU A 313 33.05 -4.15 2.07
N ALA A 314 32.19 -4.30 1.07
CA ALA A 314 31.91 -5.53 0.34
C ALA A 314 31.68 -5.17 -1.12
N LYS A 315 31.84 -6.12 -2.03
CA LYS A 315 31.56 -5.99 -3.46
C LYS A 315 30.30 -6.78 -3.81
N PRO A 316 29.60 -6.44 -4.90
CA PRO A 316 28.50 -7.27 -5.41
C PRO A 316 28.89 -8.74 -5.67
N SER A 317 30.17 -9.00 -5.96
CA SER A 317 30.73 -10.35 -6.10
C SER A 317 30.74 -11.17 -4.81
N ASP A 318 30.61 -10.51 -3.65
CA ASP A 318 30.65 -11.14 -2.32
C ASP A 318 29.26 -11.61 -1.86
N LEU A 319 28.23 -11.40 -2.69
CA LEU A 319 26.92 -12.05 -2.54
C LEU A 319 27.01 -13.51 -3.00
N ILE A 320 26.11 -14.37 -2.52
CA ILE A 320 26.04 -15.75 -2.98
C ILE A 320 25.78 -15.82 -4.51
N PRO A 321 26.41 -16.75 -5.25
CA PRO A 321 26.28 -16.82 -6.71
C PRO A 321 24.83 -16.88 -7.22
N GLU A 322 23.96 -17.58 -6.50
CA GLU A 322 22.54 -17.74 -6.80
C GLU A 322 21.83 -16.39 -6.79
N LEU A 323 22.04 -15.59 -5.75
CA LEU A 323 21.42 -14.27 -5.60
C LEU A 323 21.98 -13.27 -6.64
N GLN A 324 23.27 -13.39 -6.99
CA GLN A 324 23.86 -12.59 -8.07
C GLN A 324 23.19 -12.87 -9.42
N GLY A 325 22.90 -14.14 -9.73
CA GLY A 325 22.18 -14.53 -10.95
C GLY A 325 20.77 -13.97 -11.01
N ARG A 326 20.14 -13.74 -9.86
CA ARG A 326 18.80 -13.16 -9.74
C ARG A 326 18.77 -11.64 -9.71
N LEU A 327 19.92 -10.95 -9.69
CA LEU A 327 20.05 -9.49 -9.75
C LEU A 327 20.81 -9.05 -11.04
N PRO A 328 20.22 -9.27 -12.23
CA PRO A 328 20.93 -9.08 -13.50
C PRO A 328 21.17 -7.62 -13.87
N ILE A 329 20.31 -6.69 -13.45
CA ILE A 329 20.49 -5.27 -13.74
C ILE A 329 21.31 -4.64 -12.62
N ARG A 330 22.55 -4.26 -12.91
CA ARG A 330 23.42 -3.55 -11.97
C ARG A 330 23.54 -2.10 -12.40
N VAL A 331 23.30 -1.18 -11.47
CA VAL A 331 23.37 0.26 -11.77
C VAL A 331 24.04 1.02 -10.65
N GLU A 332 25.00 1.86 -11.03
CA GLU A 332 25.72 2.72 -10.12
C GLU A 332 25.08 4.12 -10.09
N LEU A 333 24.91 4.65 -8.89
CA LEU A 333 24.45 5.99 -8.59
C LEU A 333 25.63 6.82 -8.10
N ARG A 334 25.80 7.99 -8.72
CA ARG A 334 26.90 8.90 -8.41
C ARG A 334 26.62 9.69 -7.14
N ALA A 335 27.69 10.10 -6.44
CA ALA A 335 27.57 11.10 -5.39
C ALA A 335 26.99 12.41 -5.95
N LEU A 336 26.23 13.11 -5.11
CA LEU A 336 25.63 14.41 -5.47
C LEU A 336 26.67 15.51 -5.33
N SER A 337 26.68 16.42 -6.31
CA SER A 337 27.49 17.64 -6.29
C SER A 337 26.76 18.79 -5.58
N VAL A 338 27.47 19.89 -5.33
CA VAL A 338 26.87 21.13 -4.81
C VAL A 338 25.76 21.64 -5.74
N ASP A 339 26.00 21.60 -7.06
CA ASP A 339 24.99 21.98 -8.04
C ASP A 339 23.75 21.08 -7.97
N ASP A 340 23.93 19.77 -7.78
CA ASP A 340 22.80 18.85 -7.59
C ASP A 340 22.00 19.23 -6.33
N PHE A 341 22.64 19.66 -5.23
CA PHE A 341 21.94 20.10 -4.02
C PHE A 341 21.12 21.38 -4.24
N VAL A 342 21.67 22.37 -4.94
CA VAL A 342 20.92 23.59 -5.28
C VAL A 342 19.66 23.23 -6.06
N ARG A 343 19.79 22.35 -7.06
CA ARG A 343 18.67 21.88 -7.87
C ARG A 343 17.64 21.10 -7.05
N ILE A 344 18.08 20.20 -6.15
CA ILE A 344 17.19 19.42 -5.26
C ILE A 344 16.32 20.33 -4.39
N LEU A 345 16.83 21.50 -4.00
CA LEU A 345 16.08 22.42 -3.16
C LEU A 345 14.95 23.14 -3.89
N THR A 346 14.99 23.25 -5.23
CA THR A 346 14.10 24.14 -6.00
C THR A 346 13.37 23.50 -7.18
N GLU A 347 13.94 22.46 -7.81
CA GLU A 347 13.40 21.86 -9.04
C GLU A 347 12.38 20.73 -8.79
N PRO A 348 12.57 19.80 -7.83
CA PRO A 348 11.60 18.72 -7.62
C PRO A 348 10.22 19.25 -7.19
N ASP A 349 9.15 18.61 -7.68
CA ASP A 349 7.80 18.89 -7.21
C ASP A 349 7.70 18.64 -5.71
N ALA A 350 7.09 19.59 -4.98
CA ALA A 350 7.10 19.62 -3.52
C ALA A 350 8.53 19.58 -2.96
N SER A 351 9.42 20.40 -3.53
CA SER A 351 10.78 20.59 -2.99
C SER A 351 10.73 21.17 -1.57
N LEU A 352 11.84 21.08 -0.83
CA LEU A 352 11.90 21.62 0.52
C LEU A 352 11.57 23.12 0.54
N THR A 353 12.09 23.91 -0.40
CA THR A 353 11.81 25.35 -0.40
C THR A 353 10.35 25.68 -0.74
N GLU A 354 9.72 24.90 -1.63
CA GLU A 354 8.30 25.01 -1.93
C GLU A 354 7.44 24.68 -0.70
N GLN A 355 7.75 23.58 0.00
CA GLN A 355 7.03 23.17 1.22
C GLN A 355 7.12 24.19 2.35
N TYR A 356 8.26 24.88 2.51
CA TYR A 356 8.42 25.92 3.54
C TYR A 356 7.73 27.24 3.16
N THR A 357 7.36 27.43 1.88
CA THR A 357 6.70 28.65 1.39
C THR A 357 5.18 28.56 1.46
N ALA A 358 4.62 27.34 1.30
CA ALA A 358 3.19 27.05 1.44
C ALA A 358 2.75 27.09 2.91
#